data_AF-A0A161PJX9-F1
#
_entry.id   AF-A0A161PJX9-F1
#
_cell.length_a   1.000
_cell.length_b   1.000
_cell.length_c   1.000
_cell.angle_alpha   90.00
_cell.angle_beta   90.00
_cell.angle_gamma   90.00
#
_symmetry.space_group_name_H-M   'P 1'
#
loop_
_entity.id
_entity.type
_entity.pdbx_description
1 polymer ?
#
loop_
_entity_poly.entity_id
_entity_poly.type
_entity_poly.pdbx_seq_one_letter_code
_entity_poly.pdbx_strand_id
1 'polypeptide(L)'
;MNWSKTKTILIITFLFLNLFLTYQLIEKERLNTISLIPEVTIQERLKGNNITIEGEIPEVSSKDYHIIGKNVEISDALRGRLENQTAVFIDDEQKVIHSVLDEPYYLSEDQFGVDLRDFLTNFIISSAEYRYGSYEEEENEILLFQTYKEHTAYSNSYEPLILYLNEEREITGYQQRLNEFSRIGSENEVISYLKALEVLLNNQFLKMNDTITNIDYGYYSSIPLENEDLVYAPMWRIEIGENIYLVHAIESDVQQLSSAEEDEELEDIEEIIEGEDEEADE
;
A
#
# COMPACT_ATOMS: atom_id res chain seq x y z
N MET A 1 -12.42 5.07 52.88
CA MET A 1 -12.06 5.37 51.48
C MET A 1 -12.76 6.67 51.07
N ASN A 2 -12.03 7.69 50.62
CA ASN A 2 -12.59 9.03 50.32
C ASN A 2 -13.32 9.03 48.97
N TRP A 3 -14.52 8.44 48.95
CA TRP A 3 -15.34 8.23 47.76
C TRP A 3 -15.76 9.54 47.05
N SER A 4 -15.93 10.64 47.80
CA SER A 4 -16.20 11.95 47.19
C SER A 4 -15.00 12.52 46.43
N LYS A 5 -13.77 12.32 46.95
CA LYS A 5 -12.53 12.81 46.30
C LYS A 5 -12.28 12.06 44.99
N THR A 6 -12.45 10.74 44.98
CA THR A 6 -12.29 9.93 43.77
C THR A 6 -13.32 10.29 42.70
N LYS A 7 -14.58 10.56 43.09
CA LYS A 7 -15.61 11.04 42.15
C LYS A 7 -15.27 12.37 41.50
N THR A 8 -14.81 13.34 42.29
CA THR A 8 -14.44 14.66 41.76
C THR A 8 -13.27 14.56 40.79
N ILE A 9 -12.24 13.76 41.12
CA ILE A 9 -11.10 13.53 40.22
C ILE A 9 -11.58 12.90 38.92
N LEU A 10 -12.42 11.85 38.97
CA LEU A 10 -12.91 11.16 37.78
C LEU A 10 -13.73 12.10 36.86
N ILE A 11 -14.57 12.96 37.44
CA ILE A 11 -15.34 13.97 36.70
C ILE A 11 -14.40 14.98 36.00
N ILE A 12 -13.37 15.47 36.71
CA ILE A 12 -12.42 16.43 36.16
C ILE A 12 -11.57 15.80 35.05
N THR A 13 -11.07 14.58 35.25
CA THR A 13 -10.29 13.88 34.22
C THR A 13 -11.14 13.59 32.98
N PHE A 14 -12.39 13.17 33.16
CA PHE A 14 -13.32 12.97 32.05
C PHE A 14 -13.61 14.28 31.31
N LEU A 15 -13.73 15.41 32.02
CA LEU A 15 -13.90 16.72 31.40
C LEU A 15 -12.69 17.11 30.54
N PHE A 16 -11.46 16.92 31.04
CA PHE A 16 -10.25 17.20 30.27
C PHE A 16 -10.14 16.31 29.04
N LEU A 17 -10.46 15.02 29.15
CA LEU A 17 -10.49 14.09 28.02
C LEU A 17 -11.50 14.55 26.95
N ASN A 18 -12.72 14.92 27.35
CA ASN A 18 -13.74 15.40 26.40
C ASN A 18 -13.36 16.73 25.75
N LEU A 19 -12.70 17.64 26.48
CA LEU A 19 -12.18 18.89 25.92
C LEU A 19 -11.11 18.60 24.88
N PHE A 20 -10.21 17.65 25.18
CA PHE A 20 -9.16 17.22 24.26
C PHE A 20 -9.74 16.55 23.00
N LEU A 21 -10.72 15.65 23.14
CA LEU A 21 -11.41 15.06 21.99
C LEU A 21 -12.15 16.11 21.17
N THR A 22 -12.84 17.07 21.81
CA THR A 22 -13.51 18.17 21.10
C THR A 22 -12.52 19.02 20.31
N TYR A 23 -11.36 19.31 20.90
CA TYR A 23 -10.30 20.06 20.21
C TYR A 23 -9.78 19.29 18.99
N GLN A 24 -9.50 17.99 19.13
CA GLN A 24 -9.10 17.14 18.01
C GLN A 24 -10.18 17.07 16.92
N LEU A 25 -11.46 16.98 17.31
CA LEU A 25 -12.58 16.94 16.37
C LEU A 25 -12.71 18.22 15.56
N ILE A 26 -12.57 19.39 16.20
CA ILE A 26 -12.59 20.69 15.51
C ILE A 26 -11.41 20.82 14.56
N GLU A 27 -10.22 20.35 14.95
CA GLU A 27 -9.04 20.37 14.09
C GLU A 27 -9.25 19.49 12.85
N LYS A 28 -9.79 18.27 13.04
CA LYS A 28 -10.16 17.35 11.96
C LYS A 28 -11.23 17.92 11.03
N GLU A 29 -12.29 18.54 11.58
CA GLU A 29 -13.30 19.23 10.77
C GLU A 29 -12.72 20.42 10.00
N ARG A 30 -11.76 21.16 10.57
CA ARG A 30 -11.10 22.26 9.86
C ARG A 30 -10.33 21.73 8.65
N LEU A 31 -9.59 20.63 8.80
CA LEU A 31 -8.87 20.01 7.68
C LEU A 31 -9.83 19.55 6.57
N ASN A 32 -10.95 18.93 6.94
CA ASN A 32 -11.97 18.44 6.00
C ASN A 32 -12.84 19.53 5.36
N THR A 33 -13.12 20.64 6.07
CA THR A 33 -13.96 21.76 5.55
C THR A 33 -13.16 22.71 4.63
N ILE A 34 -11.83 22.59 4.57
CA ILE A 34 -10.98 23.27 3.57
C ILE A 34 -11.07 22.54 2.20
N SER A 35 -12.22 21.96 1.86
CA SER A 35 -12.59 21.63 0.48
C SER A 35 -13.22 22.84 -0.25
N LEU A 36 -13.38 23.98 0.44
CA LEU A 36 -14.07 25.19 -0.04
C LEU A 36 -13.17 26.43 -0.20
N ILE A 37 -11.85 26.31 -0.05
CA ILE A 37 -10.98 27.33 -0.64
C ILE A 37 -10.99 27.05 -2.15
N PRO A 38 -11.41 27.99 -3.01
CA PRO A 38 -11.57 27.71 -4.43
C PRO A 38 -10.24 27.20 -5.00
N GLU A 39 -10.26 26.05 -5.71
CA GLU A 39 -9.10 25.38 -6.33
C GLU A 39 -8.15 26.33 -7.07
N VAL A 40 -8.69 27.46 -7.55
CA VAL A 40 -7.97 28.58 -8.14
C VAL A 40 -6.79 29.05 -7.27
N THR A 41 -6.93 29.12 -5.94
CA THR A 41 -5.83 29.61 -5.07
C THR A 41 -4.67 28.63 -4.95
N ILE A 42 -4.92 27.31 -4.96
CA ILE A 42 -3.84 26.34 -4.82
C ILE A 42 -3.06 26.22 -6.14
N GLN A 43 -3.74 26.22 -7.28
CA GLN A 43 -3.07 26.23 -8.59
C GLN A 43 -2.20 27.47 -8.78
N GLU A 44 -2.66 28.63 -8.31
CA GLU A 44 -1.86 29.86 -8.29
C GLU A 44 -0.65 29.77 -7.35
N ARG A 45 -0.81 29.16 -6.16
CA ARG A 45 0.31 28.91 -5.24
C ARG A 45 1.34 27.95 -5.82
N LEU A 46 0.91 26.85 -6.45
CA LEU A 46 1.81 25.90 -7.10
C LEU A 46 2.61 26.58 -8.22
N LYS A 47 1.93 27.36 -9.08
CA LYS A 47 2.58 28.17 -10.12
C LYS A 47 3.53 29.22 -9.54
N GLY A 48 3.12 29.92 -8.48
CA GLY A 48 3.94 30.94 -7.82
C GLY A 48 5.20 30.36 -7.15
N ASN A 49 5.15 29.09 -6.74
CA ASN A 49 6.30 28.35 -6.22
C ASN A 49 7.09 27.60 -7.31
N ASN A 50 6.77 27.80 -8.59
CA ASN A 50 7.42 27.14 -9.72
C ASN A 50 7.41 25.59 -9.60
N ILE A 51 6.32 25.03 -9.07
CA ILE A 51 6.14 23.58 -8.94
C ILE A 51 5.57 23.04 -10.25
N THR A 52 6.18 21.97 -10.78
CA THR A 52 5.77 21.32 -12.03
C THR A 52 5.15 19.95 -11.73
N ILE A 53 4.10 19.58 -12.46
CA ILE A 53 3.48 18.26 -12.42
C ILE A 53 3.70 17.62 -13.79
N GLU A 54 4.45 16.53 -13.84
CA GLU A 54 4.78 15.82 -15.09
C GLU A 54 3.88 14.60 -15.32
N GLY A 55 3.41 13.97 -14.25
CA GLY A 55 2.57 12.78 -14.30
C GLY A 55 1.13 13.04 -14.74
N GLU A 56 0.46 11.96 -15.19
CA GLU A 56 -0.98 11.97 -15.42
C GLU A 56 -1.73 12.05 -14.07
N ILE A 57 -2.91 12.65 -14.09
CA ILE A 57 -3.75 12.77 -12.89
C ILE A 57 -4.84 11.70 -12.99
N PRO A 58 -4.92 10.75 -12.05
CA PRO A 58 -5.91 9.69 -12.10
C PRO A 58 -7.32 10.23 -11.85
N GLU A 59 -8.30 9.63 -12.50
CA GLU A 59 -9.71 9.90 -12.21
C GLU A 59 -10.11 9.15 -10.92
N VAL A 60 -10.49 9.91 -9.89
CA VAL A 60 -10.87 9.36 -8.59
C VAL A 60 -12.29 9.80 -8.23
N SER A 61 -13.08 8.86 -7.72
CA SER A 61 -14.42 9.13 -7.21
C SER A 61 -14.37 10.13 -6.04
N SER A 62 -15.31 11.07 -5.98
CA SER A 62 -15.41 12.03 -4.86
C SER A 62 -15.78 11.39 -3.53
N LYS A 63 -16.10 10.09 -3.55
CA LYS A 63 -16.40 9.30 -2.37
C LYS A 63 -15.83 7.90 -2.46
N ASP A 64 -15.35 7.39 -1.33
CA ASP A 64 -14.82 6.04 -1.23
C ASP A 64 -14.88 5.47 0.20
N TYR A 65 -14.40 4.25 0.37
CA TYR A 65 -14.44 3.49 1.61
C TYR A 65 -13.03 3.04 2.00
N HIS A 66 -12.87 2.74 3.29
CA HIS A 66 -11.81 1.82 3.70
C HIS A 66 -12.18 0.43 3.20
N ILE A 67 -11.16 -0.38 2.91
CA ILE A 67 -11.35 -1.77 2.50
C ILE A 67 -10.61 -2.71 3.44
N ILE A 68 -11.11 -3.93 3.53
CA ILE A 68 -10.40 -5.04 4.17
C ILE A 68 -10.02 -6.03 3.06
N GLY A 69 -8.75 -6.38 2.98
CA GLY A 69 -8.24 -7.47 2.16
C GLY A 69 -8.15 -8.71 3.02
N LYS A 70 -8.92 -9.73 2.65
CA LYS A 70 -8.90 -11.03 3.32
C LYS A 70 -8.18 -12.01 2.46
N ASN A 71 -7.19 -12.69 3.00
CA ASN A 71 -6.54 -13.75 2.28
C ASN A 71 -7.48 -14.97 2.22
N VAL A 72 -7.80 -15.42 1.00
CA VAL A 72 -8.81 -16.45 0.77
C VAL A 72 -8.22 -17.75 0.26
N GLU A 73 -8.90 -18.85 0.59
CA GLU A 73 -8.62 -20.17 0.05
C GLU A 73 -8.76 -20.19 -1.48
N ILE A 74 -7.74 -20.73 -2.15
CA ILE A 74 -7.76 -20.94 -3.59
C ILE A 74 -8.24 -22.36 -3.86
N SER A 75 -9.45 -22.49 -4.40
CA SER A 75 -10.04 -23.82 -4.63
C SER A 75 -9.20 -24.72 -5.55
N ASP A 76 -9.22 -26.02 -5.29
CA ASP A 76 -8.66 -27.05 -6.18
C ASP A 76 -9.19 -26.96 -7.62
N ALA A 77 -10.42 -26.49 -7.81
CA ALA A 77 -11.00 -26.30 -9.13
C ALA A 77 -10.32 -25.16 -9.91
N LEU A 78 -9.89 -24.09 -9.24
CA LEU A 78 -9.10 -23.02 -9.85
C LEU A 78 -7.67 -23.49 -10.12
N ARG A 79 -7.05 -24.15 -9.15
CA ARG A 79 -5.70 -24.74 -9.30
C ARG A 79 -5.65 -25.74 -10.46
N GLY A 80 -6.67 -26.60 -10.60
CA GLY A 80 -6.76 -27.60 -11.68
C GLY A 80 -6.98 -27.04 -13.09
N ARG A 81 -7.23 -25.73 -13.23
CA ARG A 81 -7.31 -25.03 -14.53
C ARG A 81 -5.96 -24.49 -15.00
N LEU A 82 -4.95 -24.55 -14.15
CA LEU A 82 -3.60 -24.14 -14.48
C LEU A 82 -2.96 -25.17 -15.41
N GLU A 83 -2.55 -24.73 -16.59
CA GLU A 83 -1.93 -25.57 -17.61
C GLU A 83 -0.44 -25.24 -17.75
N ASN A 84 0.37 -26.23 -18.15
CA ASN A 84 1.82 -26.10 -18.35
C ASN A 84 2.61 -25.69 -17.09
N GLN A 85 2.12 -26.11 -15.92
CA GLN A 85 2.78 -25.87 -14.64
C GLN A 85 2.31 -26.86 -13.57
N THR A 86 3.16 -27.04 -12.57
CA THR A 86 2.87 -27.83 -11.37
C THR A 86 2.65 -26.89 -10.18
N ALA A 87 1.38 -26.68 -9.82
CA ALA A 87 0.96 -25.86 -8.69
C ALA A 87 0.60 -26.70 -7.46
N VAL A 88 1.20 -26.35 -6.31
CA VAL A 88 0.97 -26.96 -5.00
C VAL A 88 0.58 -25.91 -3.96
N PHE A 89 -0.21 -26.31 -2.97
CA PHE A 89 -0.42 -25.49 -1.78
C PHE A 89 0.75 -25.70 -0.82
N ILE A 90 1.26 -24.60 -0.26
CA ILE A 90 2.37 -24.65 0.70
C ILE A 90 1.90 -24.47 2.15
N ASP A 91 0.61 -24.24 2.34
CA ASP A 91 -0.06 -24.10 3.64
C ASP A 91 -1.26 -25.05 3.76
N ASP A 92 -1.63 -25.38 5.00
CA ASP A 92 -2.75 -26.28 5.30
C ASP A 92 -4.12 -25.66 4.97
N GLU A 93 -4.19 -24.33 4.88
CA GLU A 93 -5.42 -23.57 4.63
C GLU A 93 -5.67 -23.28 3.14
N GLN A 94 -4.78 -23.77 2.25
CA GLN A 94 -4.85 -23.60 0.78
C GLN A 94 -4.91 -22.14 0.33
N LYS A 95 -4.25 -21.26 1.07
CA LYS A 95 -4.21 -19.81 0.87
C LYS A 95 -3.05 -19.34 0.02
N VAL A 96 -2.02 -20.17 -0.11
CA VAL A 96 -0.78 -19.86 -0.81
C VAL A 96 -0.49 -20.94 -1.83
N ILE A 97 -0.41 -20.55 -3.09
CA ILE A 97 0.05 -21.42 -4.17
C ILE A 97 1.51 -21.13 -4.45
N HIS A 98 2.31 -22.20 -4.49
CA HIS A 98 3.61 -22.20 -5.13
C HIS A 98 3.51 -22.99 -6.44
N SER A 99 3.91 -22.38 -7.55
CA SER A 99 3.85 -22.98 -8.87
C SER A 99 5.21 -22.98 -9.53
N VAL A 100 5.57 -24.11 -10.14
CA VAL A 100 6.76 -24.25 -10.98
C VAL A 100 6.30 -24.51 -12.41
N LEU A 101 6.82 -23.75 -13.36
CA LEU A 101 6.49 -23.91 -14.77
C LEU A 101 7.13 -25.17 -15.35
N ASP A 102 6.45 -25.82 -16.29
CA ASP A 102 7.02 -26.98 -16.98
C ASP A 102 8.19 -26.56 -17.88
N GLU A 103 8.12 -25.35 -18.46
CA GLU A 103 9.16 -24.71 -19.27
C GLU A 103 9.28 -23.23 -18.84
N PRO A 104 10.50 -22.67 -18.68
CA PRO A 104 10.68 -21.27 -18.33
C PRO A 104 10.04 -20.31 -19.35
N TYR A 105 9.54 -19.17 -18.86
CA TYR A 105 8.91 -18.14 -19.69
C TYR A 105 9.81 -16.91 -19.81
N TYR A 106 10.38 -16.68 -20.99
CA TYR A 106 11.26 -15.54 -21.26
C TYR A 106 10.52 -14.20 -21.22
N LEU A 107 11.09 -13.21 -20.51
CA LEU A 107 10.62 -11.83 -20.49
C LEU A 107 11.57 -10.94 -21.30
N SER A 108 11.11 -10.44 -22.44
CA SER A 108 11.88 -9.49 -23.26
C SER A 108 11.98 -8.14 -22.57
N GLU A 109 13.18 -7.56 -22.51
CA GLU A 109 13.36 -6.19 -22.02
C GLU A 109 12.62 -5.16 -22.90
N ASP A 110 12.64 -5.37 -24.22
CA ASP A 110 12.03 -4.45 -25.18
C ASP A 110 10.49 -4.48 -25.14
N GLN A 111 9.90 -5.59 -24.67
CA GLN A 111 8.45 -5.81 -24.66
C GLN A 111 7.92 -6.23 -23.28
N PHE A 112 8.66 -5.90 -22.21
CA PHE A 112 8.41 -6.39 -20.86
C PHE A 112 6.93 -6.29 -20.42
N GLY A 113 6.29 -5.15 -20.65
CA GLY A 113 4.89 -4.95 -20.25
C GLY A 113 3.88 -5.79 -21.05
N VAL A 114 4.21 -6.18 -22.28
CA VAL A 114 3.38 -7.08 -23.10
C VAL A 114 3.59 -8.53 -22.65
N ASP A 115 4.86 -8.95 -22.54
CA ASP A 115 5.22 -10.30 -22.13
C ASP A 115 4.72 -10.62 -20.72
N LEU A 116 4.88 -9.70 -19.78
CA LEU A 116 4.35 -9.85 -18.42
C LEU A 116 2.82 -10.01 -18.44
N ARG A 117 2.11 -9.19 -19.23
CA ARG A 117 0.64 -9.29 -19.32
C ARG A 117 0.21 -10.64 -19.91
N ASP A 118 0.90 -11.11 -20.93
CA ASP A 118 0.64 -12.39 -21.56
C ASP A 118 0.92 -13.53 -20.58
N PHE A 119 2.02 -13.47 -19.83
CA PHE A 119 2.32 -14.41 -18.75
C PHE A 119 1.20 -14.44 -17.71
N LEU A 120 0.84 -13.29 -17.12
CA LEU A 120 -0.21 -13.20 -16.12
C LEU A 120 -1.52 -13.82 -16.64
N THR A 121 -1.93 -13.46 -17.86
CA THR A 121 -3.19 -13.92 -18.46
C THR A 121 -3.27 -15.45 -18.58
N ASN A 122 -2.15 -16.11 -18.87
CA ASN A 122 -2.11 -17.55 -19.13
C ASN A 122 -1.84 -18.39 -17.87
N PHE A 123 -1.04 -17.89 -16.93
CA PHE A 123 -0.53 -18.69 -15.81
C PHE A 123 -1.11 -18.32 -14.45
N ILE A 124 -1.62 -17.09 -14.28
CA ILE A 124 -1.99 -16.56 -12.97
C ILE A 124 -3.51 -16.51 -12.76
N ILE A 125 -3.96 -16.95 -11.58
CA ILE A 125 -5.36 -16.85 -11.16
C ILE A 125 -5.70 -15.38 -10.93
N SER A 126 -6.87 -14.92 -11.41
CA SER A 126 -7.30 -13.52 -11.27
C SER A 126 -6.28 -12.51 -11.83
N SER A 127 -5.59 -12.88 -12.90
CA SER A 127 -4.52 -12.11 -13.55
C SER A 127 -4.82 -10.64 -13.84
N ALA A 128 -6.08 -10.31 -14.18
CA ALA A 128 -6.52 -8.93 -14.43
C ALA A 128 -6.38 -8.01 -13.21
N GLU A 129 -6.33 -8.59 -12.01
CA GLU A 129 -6.26 -7.87 -10.74
C GLU A 129 -4.82 -7.55 -10.32
N TYR A 130 -3.80 -7.96 -11.07
CA TYR A 130 -2.40 -7.69 -10.70
C TYR A 130 -1.79 -6.55 -11.51
N ARG A 131 -0.87 -5.81 -10.87
CA ARG A 131 -0.04 -4.78 -11.50
C ARG A 131 1.41 -4.98 -11.08
N TYR A 132 2.31 -4.64 -12.00
CA TYR A 132 3.74 -4.63 -11.72
C TYR A 132 4.02 -3.66 -10.56
N GLY A 133 4.76 -4.15 -9.56
CA GLY A 133 5.26 -3.35 -8.44
C GLY A 133 6.72 -2.98 -8.67
N SER A 134 7.61 -3.91 -8.40
CA SER A 134 9.07 -3.72 -8.48
C SER A 134 9.77 -4.99 -8.97
N TYR A 135 11.06 -4.84 -9.25
CA TYR A 135 11.98 -5.93 -9.53
C TYR A 135 13.04 -5.91 -8.43
N GLU A 136 13.15 -7.02 -7.71
CA GLU A 136 14.17 -7.22 -6.69
C GLU A 136 15.39 -7.88 -7.35
N GLU A 137 16.50 -7.13 -7.43
CA GLU A 137 17.68 -7.56 -8.20
C GLU A 137 18.47 -8.64 -7.46
N GLU A 138 18.48 -8.61 -6.12
CA GLU A 138 19.24 -9.56 -5.32
C GLU A 138 18.63 -10.98 -5.39
N GLU A 139 17.31 -11.07 -5.24
CA GLU A 139 16.57 -12.33 -5.26
C GLU A 139 16.16 -12.76 -6.69
N ASN A 140 16.34 -11.90 -7.69
CA ASN A 140 15.81 -12.07 -9.05
C ASN A 140 14.31 -12.33 -9.05
N GLU A 141 13.55 -11.44 -8.39
CA GLU A 141 12.11 -11.56 -8.23
C GLU A 141 11.37 -10.37 -8.84
N ILE A 142 10.19 -10.62 -9.41
CA ILE A 142 9.25 -9.55 -9.75
C ILE A 142 8.11 -9.57 -8.76
N LEU A 143 7.91 -8.44 -8.07
CA LEU A 143 6.84 -8.24 -7.11
C LEU A 143 5.64 -7.60 -7.80
N LEU A 144 4.46 -8.16 -7.58
CA LEU A 144 3.21 -7.65 -8.13
C LEU A 144 2.17 -7.41 -7.04
N PHE A 145 1.56 -6.23 -7.11
CA PHE A 145 0.48 -5.83 -6.24
C PHE A 145 -0.88 -6.21 -6.83
N GLN A 146 -1.84 -6.54 -5.96
CA GLN A 146 -3.23 -6.73 -6.37
C GLN A 146 -3.95 -5.37 -6.43
N THR A 147 -5.01 -5.27 -7.22
CA THR A 147 -5.80 -4.05 -7.43
C THR A 147 -7.23 -4.23 -6.97
N TYR A 148 -7.83 -3.15 -6.48
CA TYR A 148 -9.25 -3.03 -6.19
C TYR A 148 -9.83 -1.87 -6.99
N LYS A 149 -10.80 -2.15 -7.88
CA LYS A 149 -11.40 -1.17 -8.81
C LYS A 149 -10.36 -0.35 -9.57
N GLU A 150 -9.39 -1.02 -10.19
CA GLU A 150 -8.32 -0.41 -10.99
C GLU A 150 -7.23 0.33 -10.20
N HIS A 151 -7.38 0.51 -8.89
CA HIS A 151 -6.39 1.13 -8.01
C HIS A 151 -5.59 0.06 -7.24
N THR A 152 -4.29 0.27 -7.09
CA THR A 152 -3.38 -0.67 -6.43
C THR A 152 -3.63 -0.74 -4.92
N ALA A 153 -3.58 -1.95 -4.36
CA ALA A 153 -3.59 -2.20 -2.93
C ALA A 153 -2.17 -2.56 -2.46
N TYR A 154 -1.53 -1.61 -1.79
CA TYR A 154 -0.18 -1.72 -1.25
C TYR A 154 -0.22 -2.25 0.19
N SER A 155 0.64 -3.21 0.49
CA SER A 155 0.80 -3.78 1.81
C SER A 155 2.28 -3.96 2.10
N ASN A 156 2.70 -3.63 3.33
CA ASN A 156 4.04 -3.93 3.80
C ASN A 156 4.11 -5.30 4.50
N SER A 157 3.03 -6.09 4.51
CA SER A 157 2.99 -7.35 5.25
C SER A 157 3.40 -8.57 4.41
N TYR A 158 3.07 -8.56 3.12
CA TYR A 158 3.48 -9.59 2.16
C TYR A 158 3.16 -9.15 0.75
N GLU A 159 3.87 -9.76 -0.20
CA GLU A 159 3.61 -9.57 -1.62
C GLU A 159 2.53 -10.53 -2.13
N PRO A 160 1.44 -10.02 -2.75
CA PRO A 160 0.36 -10.86 -3.27
C PRO A 160 0.80 -11.84 -4.38
N LEU A 161 1.78 -11.45 -5.18
CA LEU A 161 2.31 -12.30 -6.25
C LEU A 161 3.80 -12.01 -6.45
N ILE A 162 4.60 -13.06 -6.35
CA ILE A 162 6.04 -13.03 -6.54
C ILE A 162 6.36 -13.95 -7.71
N LEU A 163 7.06 -13.44 -8.73
CA LEU A 163 7.56 -14.24 -9.85
C LEU A 163 9.05 -14.49 -9.64
N TYR A 164 9.49 -15.74 -9.77
CA TYR A 164 10.89 -16.13 -9.63
C TYR A 164 11.57 -16.20 -10.99
N LEU A 165 12.69 -15.51 -11.15
CA LEU A 165 13.45 -15.48 -12.40
C LEU A 165 14.75 -16.29 -12.26
N ASN A 166 15.20 -16.86 -13.38
CA ASN A 166 16.56 -17.40 -13.48
C ASN A 166 17.54 -16.31 -13.95
N GLU A 167 18.84 -16.67 -14.03
CA GLU A 167 19.92 -15.78 -14.50
C GLU A 167 19.70 -15.25 -15.93
N GLU A 168 18.86 -15.91 -16.74
CA GLU A 168 18.52 -15.52 -18.12
C GLU A 168 17.25 -14.65 -18.20
N ARG A 169 16.70 -14.23 -17.04
CA ARG A 169 15.46 -13.45 -16.89
C ARG A 169 14.22 -14.18 -17.41
N GLU A 170 14.20 -15.49 -17.27
CA GLU A 170 13.02 -16.31 -17.55
C GLU A 170 12.29 -16.62 -16.25
N ILE A 171 10.96 -16.47 -16.25
CA ILE A 171 10.12 -16.88 -15.13
C ILE A 171 10.17 -18.40 -15.03
N THR A 172 10.58 -18.92 -13.87
CA THR A 172 10.64 -20.36 -13.59
C THR A 172 9.46 -20.84 -12.75
N GLY A 173 8.85 -19.93 -12.00
CA GLY A 173 7.74 -20.21 -11.11
C GLY A 173 7.21 -18.94 -10.46
N TYR A 174 6.26 -19.12 -9.57
CA TYR A 174 5.70 -18.02 -8.78
C TYR A 174 5.13 -18.49 -7.45
N GLN A 175 5.00 -17.56 -6.52
CA GLN A 175 4.19 -17.69 -5.32
C GLN A 175 3.02 -16.71 -5.38
N GLN A 176 1.81 -17.19 -5.12
CA GLN A 176 0.58 -16.39 -5.17
C GLN A 176 -0.22 -16.50 -3.87
N ARG A 177 -0.62 -15.34 -3.35
CA ARG A 177 -1.62 -15.13 -2.30
C ARG A 177 -2.76 -14.29 -2.86
N LEU A 178 -3.98 -14.80 -2.79
CA LEU A 178 -5.14 -14.09 -3.31
C LEU A 178 -5.89 -13.39 -2.17
N ASN A 179 -6.14 -12.09 -2.34
CA ASN A 179 -6.97 -11.32 -1.43
C ASN A 179 -8.35 -11.06 -2.03
N GLU A 180 -9.39 -11.26 -1.21
CA GLU A 180 -10.72 -10.71 -1.50
C GLU A 180 -10.90 -9.38 -0.76
N PHE A 181 -11.11 -8.32 -1.54
CA PHE A 181 -11.35 -6.99 -1.00
C PHE A 181 -12.84 -6.73 -0.77
N SER A 182 -13.17 -6.24 0.42
CA SER A 182 -14.53 -5.80 0.75
C SER A 182 -14.52 -4.46 1.47
N ARG A 183 -15.60 -3.68 1.29
CA ARG A 183 -15.74 -2.35 1.90
C ARG A 183 -16.04 -2.49 3.38
N ILE A 184 -15.43 -1.64 4.19
CA ILE A 184 -15.69 -1.55 5.63
C ILE A 184 -15.98 -0.10 6.04
N GLY A 185 -16.72 0.05 7.14
CA GLY A 185 -17.09 1.36 7.67
C GLY A 185 -18.10 2.13 6.81
N SER A 186 -18.04 3.45 6.88
CA SER A 186 -18.90 4.37 6.14
C SER A 186 -18.27 4.81 4.82
N GLU A 187 -19.12 5.22 3.88
CA GLU A 187 -18.70 6.01 2.71
C GLU A 187 -18.20 7.38 3.20
N ASN A 188 -17.03 7.80 2.75
CA ASN A 188 -16.43 9.08 3.13
C ASN A 188 -16.17 9.93 1.89
N GLU A 189 -16.15 11.25 2.07
CA GLU A 189 -15.69 12.16 1.03
C GLU A 189 -14.18 11.97 0.83
N VAL A 190 -13.78 11.92 -0.43
CA VAL A 190 -12.37 11.80 -0.83
C VAL A 190 -11.86 13.18 -1.24
N ILE A 191 -10.75 13.59 -0.65
CA ILE A 191 -10.09 14.84 -1.01
C ILE A 191 -9.55 14.76 -2.44
N SER A 192 -9.52 15.88 -3.16
CA SER A 192 -8.92 15.92 -4.50
C SER A 192 -7.39 15.86 -4.44
N TYR A 193 -6.75 15.49 -5.55
CA TYR A 193 -5.29 15.55 -5.68
C TYR A 193 -4.73 16.95 -5.36
N LEU A 194 -5.44 18.02 -5.73
CA LEU A 194 -5.06 19.40 -5.41
C LEU A 194 -5.05 19.64 -3.90
N LYS A 195 -6.00 19.04 -3.18
CA LYS A 195 -6.06 19.12 -1.73
C LYS A 195 -4.91 18.36 -1.10
N ALA A 196 -4.57 17.17 -1.62
CA ALA A 196 -3.40 16.42 -1.17
C ALA A 196 -2.10 17.21 -1.38
N LEU A 197 -1.93 17.85 -2.54
CA LEU A 197 -0.79 18.75 -2.80
C LEU A 197 -0.77 19.96 -1.87
N GLU A 198 -1.93 20.53 -1.53
CA GLU A 198 -2.00 21.60 -0.54
C GLU A 198 -1.52 21.13 0.84
N VAL A 199 -1.89 19.92 1.26
CA VAL A 199 -1.42 19.33 2.52
C VAL A 199 0.10 19.19 2.50
N LEU A 200 0.69 18.65 1.42
CA LEU A 200 2.15 18.54 1.29
C LEU A 200 2.85 19.90 1.29
N LEU A 201 2.29 20.90 0.60
CA LEU A 201 2.84 22.26 0.54
C LEU A 201 2.80 22.94 1.92
N ASN A 202 1.69 22.79 2.65
CA ASN A 202 1.54 23.41 3.97
C ASN A 202 2.43 22.75 5.02
N ASN A 203 2.68 21.45 4.91
CA ASN A 203 3.59 20.69 5.78
C ASN A 203 5.06 20.76 5.33
N GLN A 204 5.40 21.56 4.30
CA GLN A 204 6.76 21.75 3.78
C GLN A 204 7.41 20.50 3.17
N PHE A 205 6.61 19.47 2.85
CA PHE A 205 7.07 18.30 2.09
C PHE A 205 7.21 18.62 0.61
N LEU A 206 6.34 19.49 0.08
CA LEU A 206 6.44 20.06 -1.26
C LEU A 206 6.98 21.49 -1.18
N LYS A 207 8.12 21.75 -1.83
CA LYS A 207 8.88 23.01 -1.76
C LYS A 207 8.92 23.72 -3.10
N MET A 208 9.50 24.92 -3.09
CA MET A 208 9.66 25.74 -4.29
C MET A 208 10.62 25.10 -5.28
N ASN A 209 10.24 25.08 -6.56
CA ASN A 209 10.95 24.43 -7.68
C ASN A 209 10.96 22.90 -7.65
N ASP A 210 10.16 22.27 -6.79
CA ASP A 210 10.01 20.82 -6.82
C ASP A 210 9.24 20.37 -8.07
N THR A 211 9.55 19.15 -8.51
CA THR A 211 8.87 18.49 -9.63
C THR A 211 8.17 17.25 -9.11
N ILE A 212 6.85 17.20 -9.33
CA ILE A 212 6.02 16.05 -9.02
C ILE A 212 6.07 15.13 -10.25
N THR A 213 6.76 14.01 -10.11
CA THR A 213 6.99 13.05 -11.19
C THR A 213 5.76 12.21 -11.45
N ASN A 214 5.04 11.83 -10.38
CA ASN A 214 3.85 11.00 -10.48
C ASN A 214 2.83 11.31 -9.37
N ILE A 215 1.55 11.16 -9.69
CA ILE A 215 0.42 11.24 -8.75
C ILE A 215 -0.44 10.02 -9.02
N ASP A 216 -0.59 9.16 -8.03
CA ASP A 216 -1.46 7.98 -8.10
C ASP A 216 -2.43 7.93 -6.91
N TYR A 217 -3.47 7.12 -7.05
CA TYR A 217 -4.44 6.84 -6.01
C TYR A 217 -4.51 5.33 -5.77
N GLY A 218 -4.35 4.93 -4.51
CA GLY A 218 -4.31 3.52 -4.12
C GLY A 218 -4.81 3.31 -2.71
N TYR A 219 -4.84 2.05 -2.31
CA TYR A 219 -5.20 1.62 -0.97
C TYR A 219 -3.94 1.14 -0.26
N TYR A 220 -3.68 1.64 0.93
CA TYR A 220 -2.47 1.29 1.69
C TYR A 220 -2.84 0.65 3.02
N SER A 221 -2.19 -0.46 3.34
CA SER A 221 -2.27 -1.10 4.64
C SER A 221 -0.96 -0.96 5.40
N SER A 222 -1.04 -0.43 6.62
CA SER A 222 0.11 -0.30 7.52
C SER A 222 -0.01 -1.17 8.77
N ILE A 223 -1.15 -1.84 8.99
CA ILE A 223 -1.44 -2.56 10.23
C ILE A 223 -2.14 -3.89 9.90
N PRO A 224 -1.45 -5.04 10.08
CA PRO A 224 -2.11 -6.34 10.03
C PRO A 224 -3.01 -6.56 11.26
N LEU A 225 -4.15 -7.22 11.04
CA LEU A 225 -5.02 -7.70 12.12
C LEU A 225 -4.51 -9.04 12.67
N GLU A 226 -4.99 -9.43 13.85
CA GLU A 226 -4.61 -10.69 14.51
C GLU A 226 -4.89 -11.95 13.66
N ASN A 227 -5.76 -11.84 12.67
CA ASN A 227 -6.14 -12.92 11.76
C ASN A 227 -5.54 -12.78 10.35
N GLU A 228 -4.45 -12.03 10.21
CA GLU A 228 -3.75 -11.76 8.93
C GLU A 228 -4.55 -10.96 7.91
N ASP A 229 -5.81 -10.60 8.22
CA ASP A 229 -6.58 -9.65 7.43
C ASP A 229 -5.90 -8.27 7.48
N LEU A 230 -5.93 -7.56 6.35
CA LEU A 230 -5.30 -6.26 6.21
C LEU A 230 -6.37 -5.18 6.02
N VAL A 231 -6.31 -4.13 6.82
CA VAL A 231 -7.15 -2.94 6.65
C VAL A 231 -6.40 -1.95 5.78
N TYR A 232 -7.02 -1.51 4.69
CA TYR A 232 -6.45 -0.54 3.79
C TYR A 232 -7.24 0.77 3.81
N ALA A 233 -6.49 1.86 3.87
CA ALA A 233 -6.98 3.21 3.76
C ALA A 233 -6.71 3.77 2.36
N PRO A 234 -7.65 4.50 1.74
CA PRO A 234 -7.38 5.19 0.49
C PRO A 234 -6.38 6.32 0.71
N MET A 235 -5.35 6.38 -0.14
CA MET A 235 -4.25 7.34 -0.10
C MET A 235 -3.98 7.90 -1.49
N TRP A 236 -3.56 9.15 -1.52
CA TRP A 236 -2.85 9.75 -2.65
C TRP A 236 -1.37 9.44 -2.51
N ARG A 237 -0.79 8.76 -3.50
CA ARG A 237 0.64 8.48 -3.60
C ARG A 237 1.27 9.53 -4.52
N ILE A 238 2.13 10.37 -3.97
CA ILE A 238 2.72 11.52 -4.67
C ILE A 238 4.23 11.38 -4.64
N GLU A 239 4.83 11.27 -5.82
CA GLU A 239 6.27 11.20 -6.00
C GLU A 239 6.85 12.59 -6.26
N ILE A 240 7.86 12.97 -5.46
CA ILE A 240 8.56 14.24 -5.56
C ILE A 240 10.06 13.97 -5.60
N GLY A 241 10.64 14.00 -6.80
CA GLY A 241 12.01 13.52 -7.02
C GLY A 241 12.13 12.04 -6.66
N GLU A 242 12.95 11.72 -5.68
CA GLU A 242 13.17 10.34 -5.18
C GLU A 242 12.26 9.98 -3.99
N ASN A 243 11.49 10.94 -3.44
CA ASN A 243 10.68 10.72 -2.26
C ASN A 243 9.24 10.37 -2.62
N ILE A 244 8.64 9.44 -1.88
CA ILE A 244 7.23 9.06 -2.00
C ILE A 244 6.47 9.53 -0.76
N TYR A 245 5.42 10.33 -0.98
CA TYR A 245 4.53 10.80 0.07
C TYR A 245 3.15 10.18 -0.10
N LEU A 246 2.62 9.62 1.00
CA LEU A 246 1.27 9.12 1.09
C LEU A 246 0.41 10.13 1.85
N VAL A 247 -0.65 10.63 1.21
CA VAL A 247 -1.62 11.52 1.85
C VAL A 247 -2.94 10.79 1.99
N HIS A 248 -3.43 10.64 3.22
CA HIS A 248 -4.69 9.97 3.47
C HIS A 248 -5.84 10.70 2.80
N ALA A 249 -6.53 10.00 1.90
CA ALA A 249 -7.53 10.60 1.04
C ALA A 249 -8.85 10.94 1.75
N ILE A 250 -9.04 10.47 2.99
CA ILE A 250 -10.22 10.75 3.83
C ILE A 250 -9.85 11.64 5.02
N GLU A 251 -8.76 11.34 5.73
CA GLU A 251 -8.41 12.05 6.96
C GLU A 251 -7.44 13.22 6.73
N SER A 252 -6.81 13.31 5.56
CA SER A 252 -5.84 14.33 5.16
C SER A 252 -4.53 14.37 5.97
N ASP A 253 -4.20 13.30 6.70
CA ASP A 253 -2.90 13.11 7.34
C ASP A 253 -1.85 12.61 6.34
N VAL A 254 -0.55 12.86 6.61
CA VAL A 254 0.56 12.53 5.70
C VAL A 254 1.50 11.51 6.34
N GLN A 255 1.88 10.51 5.55
CA GLN A 255 2.96 9.57 5.85
C GLN A 255 4.04 9.73 4.76
N GLN A 256 5.30 9.82 5.16
CA GLN A 256 6.42 9.79 4.23
C GLN A 256 6.96 8.37 4.22
N LEU A 257 7.01 7.73 3.05
CA LEU A 257 7.76 6.49 2.88
C LEU A 257 9.23 6.88 2.73
N SER A 258 10.08 6.44 3.65
CA SER A 258 11.53 6.62 3.50
C SER A 258 12.11 5.35 2.91
N SER A 259 13.02 5.47 1.94
CA SER A 259 13.80 4.35 1.39
C SER A 259 14.78 3.73 2.40
N ALA A 260 14.67 4.06 3.69
CA ALA A 260 15.54 3.60 4.76
C ALA A 260 14.82 2.65 5.74
N GLU A 261 13.51 2.45 5.58
CA GLU A 261 12.77 1.44 6.35
C GLU A 261 13.04 0.01 5.82
N GLU A 262 13.59 -0.13 4.61
CA GLU A 262 14.10 -1.41 4.07
C GLU A 262 15.43 -1.83 4.73
N ASP A 263 16.28 -0.87 5.12
CA ASP A 263 17.62 -1.15 5.67
C ASP A 263 17.58 -1.46 7.19
N GLU A 264 16.68 -0.85 7.97
CA GLU A 264 16.61 -1.07 9.44
C GLU A 264 16.04 -2.47 9.79
N GLU A 265 15.12 -3.04 9.00
CA GLU A 265 14.63 -4.41 9.24
C GLU A 265 15.67 -5.48 8.87
N LEU A 266 16.57 -5.20 7.93
CA LEU A 266 17.66 -6.12 7.56
C LEU A 266 18.76 -6.20 8.63
N GLU A 267 19.11 -5.07 9.27
CA GLU A 267 20.05 -5.08 10.41
C GLU A 267 19.49 -5.87 11.60
N ASP A 268 18.18 -5.74 11.89
CA ASP A 268 17.53 -6.48 12.98
C ASP A 268 17.42 -7.99 12.68
N ILE A 269 17.35 -8.41 11.41
CA ILE A 269 17.33 -9.83 11.02
C ILE A 269 18.74 -10.43 11.01
N GLU A 270 19.77 -9.69 10.58
CA GLU A 270 21.17 -10.15 10.66
C GLU A 270 21.64 -10.35 12.12
N GLU A 271 21.23 -9.47 13.06
CA GLU A 271 21.58 -9.59 14.48
C GLU A 271 20.94 -10.84 15.13
N ILE A 272 19.77 -11.28 14.63
CA ILE A 272 19.08 -12.50 15.08
C ILE A 272 19.76 -13.75 14.52
N ILE A 273 20.27 -13.71 13.28
CA ILE A 273 20.94 -14.85 12.64
C ILE A 273 22.35 -15.05 13.22
N GLU A 274 23.11 -13.99 13.49
CA GLU A 274 24.43 -14.11 14.14
C GLU A 274 24.31 -14.56 15.61
N GLY A 275 23.18 -14.30 16.28
CA GLY A 275 22.93 -14.74 17.65
C GLY A 275 22.58 -16.22 17.82
N GLU A 276 22.04 -16.88 16.78
CA GLU A 276 21.69 -18.32 16.83
C GLU A 276 22.88 -19.24 16.53
N ASP A 277 23.90 -18.77 15.81
CA ASP A 277 25.11 -19.56 15.50
C ASP A 277 26.12 -19.63 16.66
N GLU A 278 26.04 -18.76 17.67
CA GLU A 278 26.89 -18.84 18.88
C GLU A 278 26.36 -19.78 19.97
N GLU A 279 25.08 -20.19 19.96
CA GLU A 279 24.52 -21.13 20.96
C GLU A 279 24.58 -22.62 20.54
N ALA A 280 25.08 -22.94 19.34
CA ALA A 280 25.13 -24.32 18.83
C ALA A 280 26.40 -25.11 19.22
N ASP A 281 27.37 -24.50 19.92
CA ASP A 281 28.70 -25.09 20.20
C ASP A 281 29.12 -25.12 21.70
N GLU A 282 28.16 -25.17 22.65
CA GLU A 282 28.43 -25.55 24.06
C GLU A 282 27.76 -26.87 24.52
#